data_AF-A0A1X6N6F3-F1
#
_entry.id   AF-A0A1X6N6F3-F1
#
_cell.length_a   1.000
_cell.length_b   1.000
_cell.length_c   1.000
_cell.angle_alpha   90.00
_cell.angle_beta   90.00
_cell.angle_gamma   90.00
#
_symmetry.space_group_name_H-M   'P 1'
#
loop_
_entity.id
_entity.type
_entity.pdbx_description
1 polymer ?
#
loop_
_entity_poly.entity_id
_entity_poly.type
_entity_poly.pdbx_seq_one_letter_code
_entity_poly.pdbx_strand_id
1 'polypeptide(L)'
;SIANQTAPSSQPLTLDGLLSTYSTAPDPTKAALDFTVAERNTLSTQNLQLWKLIEKQRSGYGQLMKELERVRGERDLYRNKLQGMGENTDALLRSHRE
;
A
#
# COMPACT_ATOMS: atom_id res chain seq x y z
N SER A 1 17.54 -3.81 5.48
CA SER A 1 17.39 -3.17 6.79
C SER A 1 16.25 -2.17 6.69
N ILE A 2 15.09 -2.48 7.24
CA ILE A 2 13.90 -1.61 7.20
C ILE A 2 14.14 -0.60 8.32
N ALA A 3 14.45 0.64 7.95
CA ALA A 3 14.72 1.71 8.88
C ALA A 3 13.56 1.84 9.90
N ASN A 4 13.93 2.03 11.16
CA ASN A 4 13.05 2.34 12.28
C ASN A 4 12.10 3.47 11.88
N GLN A 5 10.88 3.12 11.48
CA GLN A 5 9.80 4.09 11.33
C GLN A 5 9.23 4.29 12.74
N THR A 6 9.65 5.37 13.40
CA THR A 6 8.95 5.87 14.58
C THR A 6 7.49 6.05 14.21
N ALA A 7 6.61 5.29 14.87
CA ALA A 7 5.17 5.40 14.65
C ALA A 7 4.77 6.88 14.87
N PRO A 8 4.03 7.50 13.93
CA PRO A 8 3.56 8.86 14.13
C PRO A 8 2.70 8.90 15.39
N SER A 9 3.03 9.79 16.32
CA SER A 9 2.21 9.98 17.51
C SER A 9 0.85 10.53 17.09
N SER A 10 -0.21 9.98 17.67
CA SER A 10 -1.59 10.45 17.47
C SER A 10 -1.92 11.72 18.28
N GLN A 11 -0.93 12.24 19.02
CA GLN A 11 -1.06 13.45 19.82
C GLN A 11 -0.86 14.67 18.91
N PRO A 12 -1.79 15.65 18.92
CA PRO A 12 -1.63 16.87 18.13
C PRO A 12 -0.42 17.66 18.62
N LEU A 13 0.44 18.07 17.68
CA LEU A 13 1.54 18.98 17.97
C LEU A 13 0.98 20.38 18.30
N THR A 14 1.27 20.90 19.49
CA THR A 14 0.90 22.26 19.89
C THR A 14 2.13 23.15 20.00
N LEU A 15 1.97 24.45 19.72
CA LEU A 15 3.07 25.41 19.83
C LEU A 15 3.64 25.44 21.26
N ASP A 16 2.78 25.49 22.27
CA ASP A 16 3.18 25.53 23.69
C ASP A 16 3.94 24.26 24.10
N GLY A 17 3.50 23.09 23.62
CA GLY A 17 4.20 21.83 23.88
C GLY A 17 5.58 21.80 23.24
N LEU A 18 5.71 22.38 22.05
CA LEU A 18 6.99 22.46 21.35
C LEU A 18 7.96 23.44 22.02
N LEU A 19 7.49 24.64 22.37
CA LEU A 19 8.30 25.63 23.09
C LEU A 19 8.72 25.12 24.47
N SER A 20 7.86 24.39 25.17
CA SER A 20 8.20 23.72 26.43
C SER A 20 9.32 22.69 26.25
N THR A 21 9.24 21.90 25.17
CA THR A 21 10.25 20.88 24.82
C THR A 21 11.64 21.49 24.58
N TYR A 22 11.70 22.68 23.98
CA TYR A 22 12.95 23.40 23.67
C TYR A 22 13.29 24.51 24.66
N SER A 23 12.62 24.57 25.82
CA SER A 23 12.73 25.67 26.80
C SER A 23 14.15 25.87 27.35
N THR A 24 15.00 24.84 27.34
CA THR A 24 16.38 24.90 27.81
C THR A 24 17.40 25.27 26.73
N ALA A 25 16.95 25.41 25.47
CA ALA A 25 17.83 25.81 24.38
C ALA A 25 18.23 27.30 24.51
N PRO A 26 19.40 27.70 23.97
CA PRO A 26 19.82 29.11 23.98
C PRO A 26 18.82 30.05 23.27
N ASP A 27 18.12 29.52 22.26
CA ASP A 27 17.01 30.17 21.58
C ASP A 27 15.89 29.12 21.39
N PRO A 28 14.95 29.02 22.34
CA PRO A 28 13.88 28.03 22.31
C PRO A 28 12.99 28.14 21.07
N THR A 29 12.72 29.36 20.62
CA THR A 29 11.84 29.61 19.46
C THR A 29 12.53 29.15 18.18
N LYS A 30 13.81 29.49 18.00
CA LYS A 30 14.56 29.02 16.84
C LYS A 30 14.73 27.50 16.84
N ALA A 31 15.06 26.90 17.99
CA ALA A 31 15.22 25.46 18.12
C ALA A 31 13.91 24.70 17.79
N ALA A 32 12.78 25.19 18.31
CA ALA A 32 11.46 24.66 18.00
C ALA A 32 11.14 24.77 16.50
N LEU A 33 11.42 25.91 15.88
CA LEU A 33 11.20 26.13 14.45
C LEU A 33 12.07 25.19 13.57
N ASP A 34 13.36 25.08 13.88
CA ASP A 34 14.28 24.20 13.15
C ASP A 34 13.80 22.74 13.20
N PHE A 35 13.33 22.30 14.37
CA PHE A 35 12.75 20.97 14.54
C PHE A 35 11.48 20.78 13.70
N THR A 36 10.50 21.67 13.78
CA THR A 36 9.25 21.55 13.02
C THR A 36 9.50 21.55 11.52
N VAL A 37 10.43 22.36 11.04
CA VAL A 37 10.79 22.39 9.62
C VAL A 37 11.39 21.05 9.18
N ALA A 38 12.30 20.48 9.97
CA ALA A 38 12.91 19.19 9.68
C ALA A 38 11.87 18.05 9.70
N GLU A 39 10.99 18.04 10.70
CA GLU A 39 9.91 17.06 10.82
C GLU A 39 8.94 17.16 9.63
N ARG A 40 8.50 18.37 9.28
CA ARG A 40 7.62 18.60 8.12
C ARG A 40 8.26 18.12 6.82
N ASN A 41 9.54 18.37 6.61
CA ASN A 41 10.26 17.89 5.42
C ASN A 41 10.33 16.36 5.36
N THR A 42 10.54 15.72 6.52
CA THR A 42 10.56 14.27 6.66
C THR A 42 9.19 13.68 6.33
N LEU A 43 8.12 14.19 6.94
CA LEU A 43 6.74 13.75 6.69
C LEU A 43 6.31 13.99 5.25
N SER A 44 6.71 15.11 4.63
CA SER A 44 6.44 15.38 3.22
C SER A 44 7.09 14.34 2.31
N THR A 45 8.33 13.95 2.59
CA THR A 45 9.04 12.90 1.85
C THR A 45 8.37 11.54 2.01
N GLN A 46 7.98 11.18 3.24
CA GLN A 46 7.26 9.94 3.54
C GLN A 46 5.91 9.88 2.82
N ASN A 47 5.13 10.98 2.86
CA ASN A 47 3.86 11.06 2.14
C ASN A 47 4.04 10.87 0.63
N LEU A 48 5.07 11.47 0.03
CA LEU A 48 5.36 11.25 -1.39
C LEU A 48 5.67 9.78 -1.70
N GLN A 49 6.41 9.10 -0.82
CA GLN A 49 6.72 7.67 -0.97
C GLN A 49 5.47 6.79 -0.84
N LEU A 50 4.60 7.09 0.14
CA LEU A 50 3.32 6.40 0.33
C LEU A 50 2.42 6.55 -0.90
N TRP A 51 2.33 7.76 -1.46
CA TRP A 51 1.58 8.00 -2.70
C TRP A 51 2.10 7.15 -3.85
N LYS A 52 3.42 7.13 -4.08
CA LYS A 52 4.04 6.28 -5.10
C LYS A 52 3.73 4.80 -4.88
N LEU A 53 3.71 4.34 -3.63
CA LEU A 53 3.38 2.96 -3.29
C LEU A 53 1.91 2.64 -3.61
N ILE A 54 0.98 3.53 -3.25
CA ILE A 54 -0.45 3.42 -3.56
C ILE A 54 -0.66 3.35 -5.07
N GLU A 55 -0.03 4.25 -5.84
CA GLU A 55 -0.12 4.26 -7.30
C GLU A 55 0.41 2.96 -7.91
N LYS A 56 1.55 2.47 -7.43
CA LYS A 56 2.11 1.18 -7.85
C LYS A 56 1.14 0.03 -7.57
N GLN A 57 0.54 -0.01 -6.37
CA GLN A 57 -0.42 -1.04 -5.99
C GLN A 57 -1.70 -0.97 -6.83
N ARG A 58 -2.22 0.22 -7.11
CA ARG A 58 -3.39 0.39 -8.00
C ARG A 58 -3.12 -0.13 -9.42
N SER A 59 -1.93 0.17 -9.96
CA SER A 59 -1.51 -0.33 -11.27
C SER A 59 -1.39 -1.86 -11.29
N GLY A 60 -0.70 -2.43 -10.28
CA GLY A 60 -0.54 -3.89 -10.16
C GLY A 60 -1.86 -4.63 -10.00
N TYR A 61 -2.79 -4.10 -9.19
CA TYR A 61 -4.14 -4.65 -9.06
C TYR A 61 -4.89 -4.65 -10.40
N GLY A 62 -4.81 -3.53 -11.14
CA GLY A 62 -5.42 -3.44 -12.47
C GLY A 62 -4.86 -4.46 -13.47
N GLN A 63 -3.56 -4.75 -13.43
CA GLN A 63 -2.94 -5.79 -14.24
C GLN A 63 -3.44 -7.19 -13.86
N LEU A 64 -3.46 -7.51 -12.56
CA LEU A 64 -3.91 -8.80 -12.06
C LEU A 64 -5.38 -9.08 -12.45
N MET A 65 -6.24 -8.08 -12.38
CA MET A 65 -7.64 -8.20 -12.80
C MET A 65 -7.75 -8.53 -14.30
N LYS A 66 -6.93 -7.93 -15.16
CA LYS A 66 -6.91 -8.24 -16.60
C LYS A 66 -6.42 -9.66 -16.87
N GLU A 67 -5.38 -10.10 -16.17
CA GLU A 67 -4.86 -11.47 -16.29
C GLU A 67 -5.90 -12.50 -15.83
N LEU A 68 -6.61 -12.22 -14.75
CA LEU A 68 -7.66 -13.07 -14.22
C LEU A 68 -8.83 -13.20 -15.20
N GLU A 69 -9.26 -12.11 -15.84
CA GLU A 69 -10.26 -12.18 -16.92
C GLU A 69 -9.76 -12.94 -18.15
N ARG A 70 -8.50 -12.78 -18.54
CA ARG A 70 -7.89 -13.56 -19.64
C ARG A 70 -7.94 -15.07 -19.34
N VAL A 71 -7.48 -15.47 -18.14
CA VAL A 71 -7.45 -16.88 -17.72
C VAL A 71 -8.86 -17.46 -17.65
N ARG A 72 -9.84 -16.69 -17.17
CA ARG A 72 -11.26 -17.10 -17.19
C ARG A 72 -11.75 -17.33 -18.61
N GLY A 73 -11.47 -16.40 -19.53
CA GLY A 73 -11.85 -16.55 -20.94
C GLY A 73 -11.22 -17.78 -21.59
N GLU A 74 -9.94 -18.04 -21.35
CA GLU A 74 -9.25 -19.24 -21.85
C GLU A 74 -9.88 -20.52 -21.30
N ARG A 75 -10.12 -20.57 -19.99
CA ARG A 75 -10.79 -21.70 -19.33
C ARG A 75 -12.15 -21.97 -19.97
N ASP A 76 -12.95 -20.94 -20.19
CA ASP A 76 -14.30 -21.08 -20.74
C ASP A 76 -14.25 -21.53 -22.21
N LEU A 77 -13.29 -21.06 -22.99
CA LEU A 77 -13.02 -21.55 -24.35
C LEU A 77 -12.67 -23.04 -24.36
N TYR A 78 -11.77 -23.50 -23.48
CA TYR A 78 -11.39 -24.91 -23.40
C TYR A 78 -12.55 -25.78 -22.91
N ARG A 79 -13.29 -25.31 -21.90
CA ARG A 79 -14.50 -25.98 -21.38
C ARG A 79 -15.52 -26.20 -22.49
N ASN A 80 -15.79 -25.18 -23.31
CA ASN A 80 -16.72 -25.28 -24.43
C ASN A 80 -16.23 -26.27 -25.51
N LYS A 81 -14.93 -26.28 -25.81
CA LYS A 81 -14.35 -27.26 -26.76
C LYS A 81 -14.50 -28.70 -26.27
N LEU A 82 -14.16 -28.96 -25.00
CA LEU A 82 -14.29 -30.29 -24.39
C LEU A 82 -15.75 -30.74 -24.36
N GLN A 83 -16.67 -29.87 -23.97
CA GLN A 83 -18.10 -30.16 -24.01
C GLN A 83 -18.57 -30.49 -25.43
N GLY A 84 -18.09 -29.77 -26.44
CA GLY A 84 -18.36 -30.05 -27.86
C GLY A 84 -17.82 -31.41 -28.34
N MET A 85 -16.79 -31.94 -27.68
CA MET A 85 -16.24 -33.28 -27.92
C MET A 85 -16.98 -34.38 -27.14
N GLY A 86 -18.01 -34.04 -26.36
CA GLY A 86 -18.78 -34.97 -25.53
C GLY A 86 -18.18 -35.24 -24.15
N GLU A 87 -17.09 -34.55 -23.78
CA GLU A 87 -16.45 -34.68 -22.46
C GLU A 87 -17.26 -33.90 -21.41
N ASN A 88 -17.63 -34.57 -20.32
CA ASN A 88 -18.30 -33.90 -19.19
C ASN A 88 -17.25 -33.33 -18.23
N THR A 89 -16.83 -32.10 -18.50
CA THR A 89 -15.83 -31.38 -17.69
C THR A 89 -16.24 -31.18 -16.23
N ASP A 90 -17.54 -31.15 -15.91
CA ASP A 90 -18.00 -31.00 -14.52
C ASP A 90 -17.87 -32.30 -13.70
N ALA A 91 -17.87 -33.46 -14.36
CA ALA A 91 -17.57 -34.73 -13.69
C ALA A 91 -16.07 -34.85 -13.36
N LEU A 92 -15.20 -34.48 -14.31
CA LEU A 92 -13.74 -34.46 -14.13
C LEU A 92 -13.27 -33.47 -13.05
N LEU A 93 -13.87 -32.29 -12.98
CA LEU A 93 -13.52 -31.31 -11.94
C LEU A 93 -13.95 -31.75 -10.53
N ARG A 94 -15.01 -32.54 -10.42
CA ARG A 94 -15.47 -33.11 -9.15
C ARG A 94 -14.57 -34.24 -8.69
N SER A 95 -14.18 -35.15 -9.58
CA SER A 95 -13.27 -36.27 -9.24
C SER A 95 -11.86 -35.82 -8.82
N HIS A 96 -11.44 -34.60 -9.20
CA HIS A 96 -10.13 -34.06 -8.86
C HIS A 96 -10.10 -33.26 -7.54
N ARG A 97 -11.26 -33.04 -6.92
CA ARG A 97 -11.43 -32.34 -5.64
C ARG A 97 -11.62 -33.29 -4.44
N GLU A 98 -11.80 -34.58 -4.71
CA GLU A 98 -11.74 -35.66 -3.71
C GLU A 98 -10.31 -36.17 -3.56
#